data_AF-A0A2X3EQY1-F1
#
_entry.id   AF-A0A2X3EQY1-F1
#
_cell.length_a   1.000
_cell.length_b   1.000
_cell.length_c   1.000
_cell.angle_alpha   90.00
_cell.angle_beta   90.00
_cell.angle_gamma   90.00
#
_symmetry.space_group_name_H-M   'P 1'
#
loop_
_entity.id
_entity.type
_entity.pdbx_description
1 polymer ?
#
loop_
_entity_poly.entity_id
_entity_poly.type
_entity_poly.pdbx_seq_one_letter_code
_entity_poly.pdbx_strand_id
1 'polypeptide(L)' 'MLTGLPDAYGRGRIIGDYRRVALYGIDFLMKDKFAQFNSLQAKLESGEDLEATIRLREEIAEQHRALGPDQRDGR' A
#
# COMPACT_ATOMS: atom_id res chain seq x y z
N MET A 1 -9.39 33.91 12.53
CA MET A 1 -8.31 33.06 13.08
C MET A 1 -8.79 31.63 13.04
N LEU A 2 -8.42 30.86 12.01
CA LEU A 2 -8.82 29.45 11.84
C LEU A 2 -7.61 28.57 12.20
N THR A 3 -7.38 28.35 13.49
CA THR A 3 -6.30 27.47 14.00
C THR A 3 -6.87 26.07 14.15
N GLY A 4 -6.67 25.21 13.15
CA GLY A 4 -7.16 23.84 13.22
C GLY A 4 -7.20 23.05 11.92
N LEU A 5 -6.42 23.41 10.89
CA LEU A 5 -6.15 22.43 9.84
C LEU A 5 -5.28 21.32 10.46
N PRO A 6 -5.69 20.04 10.37
CA PRO A 6 -4.88 18.92 10.81
C PRO A 6 -3.74 18.71 9.80
N ASP A 7 -2.79 19.64 9.76
CA ASP A 7 -1.63 19.63 8.87
C ASP A 7 -0.43 18.89 9.49
N ALA A 8 -0.47 18.57 10.79
CA ALA A 8 0.69 18.06 11.53
C ALA A 8 0.52 16.66 12.17
N TYR A 9 -0.60 15.97 11.95
CA TYR A 9 -0.79 14.61 12.47
C TYR A 9 -1.35 13.72 11.37
N GLY A 10 -0.62 12.66 11.03
CA GLY A 10 -1.06 11.66 10.06
C GLY A 10 -2.49 11.25 10.36
N ARG A 11 -3.33 11.20 9.32
CA ARG A 11 -4.79 10.98 9.38
C ARG A 11 -5.24 9.70 10.09
N GLY A 12 -4.34 8.93 10.71
CA GLY A 12 -4.53 8.16 11.97
C GLY A 12 -5.74 7.23 12.06
N ARG A 13 -6.34 6.85 10.93
CA ARG A 13 -7.59 6.07 10.86
C ARG A 13 -7.52 4.95 9.82
N ILE A 14 -6.32 4.52 9.48
CA ILE A 14 -6.10 3.30 8.71
C ILE A 14 -5.40 2.32 9.66
N ILE A 15 -6.19 1.48 10.32
CA ILE A 15 -5.66 0.36 11.09
C ILE A 15 -5.33 -0.73 10.06
N GLY A 16 -4.05 -0.87 9.75
CA GLY A 16 -3.59 -2.02 8.97
C GLY A 16 -3.98 -3.32 9.69
N ASP A 17 -4.40 -4.34 8.94
CA ASP A 17 -4.75 -5.62 9.54
C ASP A 17 -3.48 -6.37 9.97
N TYR A 18 -2.92 -5.98 11.12
CA TYR A 18 -1.70 -6.57 11.68
C TYR A 18 -1.86 -8.06 12.01
N ARG A 19 -3.09 -8.57 12.09
CA ARG A 19 -3.37 -9.99 12.33
C ARG A 19 -2.94 -10.84 11.14
N ARG A 20 -3.08 -10.31 9.92
CA ARG A 20 -2.58 -10.99 8.71
C ARG A 20 -1.09 -11.23 8.75
N VAL A 21 -0.32 -10.31 9.35
CA VAL A 21 1.14 -10.47 9.48
C VAL A 21 1.46 -11.65 10.40
N ALA A 22 0.77 -11.75 11.53
CA ALA A 22 0.95 -12.86 12.48
C ALA A 22 0.42 -14.21 11.94
N LEU A 23 -0.64 -14.18 11.13
CA LEU A 23 -1.30 -15.39 10.62
C LEU A 23 -0.62 -15.96 9.37
N TYR A 24 -0.24 -15.11 8.42
CA TYR A 24 0.26 -15.52 7.11
C TYR A 24 1.75 -15.24 6.90
N GLY A 25 2.34 -14.36 7.71
CA GLY A 25 3.69 -13.88 7.50
C GLY A 25 3.79 -12.80 6.43
N ILE A 26 4.89 -12.05 6.47
CA ILE A 26 5.16 -10.93 5.57
C ILE A 26 5.33 -11.41 4.11
N ASP A 27 5.97 -12.56 3.91
CA ASP A 27 6.21 -13.14 2.58
C ASP A 27 4.91 -13.40 1.80
N PHE A 28 3.91 -13.99 2.47
CA PHE A 28 2.60 -14.21 1.88
C PHE A 28 1.91 -12.89 1.51
N LEU A 29 1.99 -11.88 2.38
CA LEU A 29 1.38 -10.58 2.12
C LEU A 29 2.07 -9.80 0.99
N MET A 30 3.39 -9.93 0.86
CA MET A 30 4.12 -9.42 -0.30
C MET A 30 3.64 -10.09 -1.58
N LYS A 31 3.52 -11.43 -1.58
CA LYS A 31 3.03 -12.18 -2.75
C LYS A 31 1.59 -11.79 -3.12
N ASP A 32 0.71 -11.61 -2.14
CA ASP A 32 -0.66 -11.13 -2.33
C ASP A 32 -0.70 -9.72 -2.95
N LYS A 33 0.14 -8.79 -2.45
CA LYS A 33 0.25 -7.44 -3.04
C LYS A 33 0.80 -7.45 -4.45
N PHE A 34 1.77 -8.31 -4.75
CA PHE A 34 2.28 -8.48 -6.10
C PHE A 34 1.21 -9.05 -7.05
N ALA A 35 0.40 -10.00 -6.59
CA ALA A 35 -0.75 -10.50 -7.36
C ALA A 35 -1.78 -9.39 -7.64
N GLN A 36 -2.10 -8.54 -6.66
CA GLN A 36 -2.98 -7.39 -6.84
C GLN A 36 -2.42 -6.42 -7.88
N PHE A 37 -1.12 -6.12 -7.84
CA PHE A 37 -0.46 -5.28 -8.84
C PHE A 37 -0.59 -5.85 -10.25
N ASN A 38 -0.39 -7.17 -10.43
CA ASN A 38 -0.53 -7.83 -11.72
C ASN A 38 -1.98 -7.86 -12.21
N SER A 39 -2.97 -7.98 -11.31
CA SER A 39 -4.39 -7.92 -11.69
C SER A 39 -4.78 -6.57 -12.31
N LEU A 40 -4.02 -5.50 -12.05
CA LEU A 40 -4.23 -4.18 -12.64
C LEU A 40 -3.57 -4.02 -14.02
N GLN A 41 -2.78 -4.99 -14.47
CA GLN A 41 -2.17 -4.98 -15.81
C GLN A 41 -3.23 -4.98 -16.90
N ALA A 42 -4.23 -5.86 -16.81
CA ALA A 42 -5.30 -5.92 -17.79
C ALA A 42 -6.08 -4.59 -17.92
N LYS A 43 -6.33 -3.90 -16.79
CA LYS A 43 -6.99 -2.58 -16.79
C LYS A 43 -6.13 -1.51 -17.43
N LEU A 44 -4.82 -1.52 -17.14
CA LEU A 44 -3.85 -0.61 -17.73
C LEU A 44 -3.78 -0.80 -19.26
N GLU A 45 -3.75 -2.04 -19.74
CA GLU A 45 -3.69 -2.38 -21.17
C GLU A 45 -5.01 -2.07 -21.90
N SER A 46 -6.15 -2.23 -21.22
CA SER A 46 -7.46 -1.89 -21.77
C SER A 46 -7.71 -0.37 -21.85
N GLY A 47 -6.87 0.45 -21.21
CA GLY A 47 -7.05 1.91 -21.15
C GLY A 47 -8.26 2.36 -20.31
N GLU A 48 -8.87 1.46 -19.55
CA GLU A 48 -10.00 1.76 -18.67
C GLU A 48 -9.47 2.43 -17.40
N ASP A 49 -9.91 3.67 -17.13
CA ASP A 49 -9.54 4.43 -15.94
C ASP A 49 -8.00 4.51 -15.73
N LEU A 50 -7.28 4.86 -16.81
CA LEU A 50 -5.81 4.81 -16.88
C LEU A 50 -5.15 5.56 -15.71
N GLU A 51 -5.60 6.77 -15.40
CA GLU A 51 -5.04 7.59 -14.31
C GLU A 51 -5.27 6.94 -12.93
N ALA A 52 -6.47 6.46 -12.65
CA ALA A 52 -6.75 5.79 -11.38
C ALA A 52 -6.01 4.46 -11.27
N THR A 53 -5.87 3.73 -12.38
CA THR A 53 -5.14 2.47 -12.44
C THR A 53 -3.65 2.70 -12.17
N ILE A 54 -3.03 3.70 -12.78
CA ILE A 54 -1.63 4.07 -12.53
C ILE A 54 -1.44 4.44 -11.05
N ARG A 55 -2.29 5.32 -10.53
CA ARG A 55 -2.24 5.75 -9.13
C ARG A 55 -2.38 4.60 -8.15
N LEU A 56 -3.33 3.68 -8.40
CA LEU A 56 -3.55 2.50 -7.58
C LEU A 56 -2.35 1.53 -7.62
N ARG A 57 -1.73 1.38 -8.80
CA ARG A 57 -0.52 0.56 -8.95
C ARG A 57 0.67 1.13 -8.18
N GLU A 58 0.85 2.45 -8.20
CA GLU A 58 1.88 3.11 -7.40
C GLU A 58 1.63 2.90 -5.89
N GLU A 59 0.39 3.07 -5.43
CA GLU A 59 0.04 2.86 -4.02
C GLU A 59 0.29 1.40 -3.58
N ILE A 60 -0.07 0.41 -4.41
CA ILE A 60 0.18 -1.01 -4.12
C ILE A 60 1.68 -1.30 -4.09
N ALA A 61 2.47 -0.71 -4.99
CA ALA A 61 3.92 -0.86 -4.99
C ALA A 61 4.55 -0.26 -3.72
N GLU A 62 4.04 0.88 -3.25
CA GLU A 62 4.45 1.49 -2.00
C GLU A 62 4.10 0.62 -0.79
N GLN A 63 2.89 0.06 -0.76
CA GLN A 63 2.46 -0.89 0.27
C GLN A 63 3.32 -2.16 0.26
N HIS A 64 3.67 -2.70 -0.90
CA HIS A 64 4.57 -3.85 -1.02
C HIS A 64 5.97 -3.52 -0.48
N ARG A 65 6.51 -2.33 -0.78
CA ARG A 65 7.79 -1.89 -0.21
C ARG A 65 7.73 -1.69 1.31
N ALA A 66 6.62 -1.17 1.83
CA ALA A 66 6.41 -0.99 3.27
C ALA A 66 6.22 -2.31 4.02
N LEU A 67 5.71 -3.35 3.35
CA LEU A 67 5.65 -4.72 3.89
C LEU A 67 7.03 -5.39 3.87
N GLY A 68 7.85 -5.12 2.85
CA GLY A 68 9.21 -5.61 2.78
C GLY A 68 10.01 -5.22 4.03
N PRO A 69 11.05 -5.99 4.40
CA PRO A 69 11.85 -5.71 5.58
C PRO A 69 12.43 -4.30 5.46
N ASP A 70 11.87 -3.39 6.24
CA ASP A 70 12.43 -2.07 6.48
C ASP A 70 13.83 -2.32 7.09
N GLN A 71 14.89 -2.07 6.31
CA GLN A 71 16.28 -2.15 6.78
C GLN A 71 16.61 -1.09 7.85
N ARG A 72 15.62 -0.52 8.55
CA ARG A 72 15.81 0.40 9.67
C ARG A 72 15.75 -0.30 11.03
N ASP A 73 15.85 -1.62 11.08
CA ASP A 73 16.39 -2.29 12.27
C ASP A 73 17.90 -2.46 12.11
N GLY A 74 18.58 -1.33 11.93
CA GLY A 74 20.01 -1.19 12.20
C GLY A 74 20.17 -0.90 13.69
N ARG A 75 20.07 -1.94 14.52
CA ARG A 75 20.66 -1.97 15.85
C ARG A 75 21.80 -2.97 15.90
#